data_AF-A0A1S1LCW6-F1
#
_entry.id   AF-A0A1S1LCW6-F1
#
_cell.length_a   1.000
_cell.length_b   1.000
_cell.length_c   1.000
_cell.angle_alpha   90.00
_cell.angle_beta   90.00
_cell.angle_gamma   90.00
#
_symmetry.space_group_name_H-M   'P 1'
#
loop_
_entity.id
_entity.type
_entity.pdbx_description
1 polymer ?
#
loop_
_entity_poly.entity_id
_entity_poly.type
_entity_poly.pdbx_seq_one_letter_code
_entity_poly.pdbx_strand_id
1 'polypeptide(L)'
;MTNTSASAAKEWTALFYELPVEAVRAGVSTDTAQEVLSADFSDKQYVQLETYTPRSDNAALDREYRERSEARLVARGTRLQLCVFSDTAVDLSAHPAATNLRLRDPGTRREMPTTRAQWLKIQTQNGFDCR
;
A
#
# COMPACT_ATOMS: atom_id res chain seq x y z
N MET A 1 -5.70 -34.04 -19.14
CA MET A 1 -5.79 -32.74 -19.84
C MET A 1 -7.14 -32.14 -19.50
N THR A 2 -7.18 -31.09 -18.66
CA THR A 2 -7.76 -29.77 -18.99
C THR A 2 -7.76 -28.86 -17.77
N ASN A 3 -7.11 -27.71 -17.97
CA ASN A 3 -7.34 -26.40 -17.39
C ASN A 3 -7.20 -26.22 -15.88
N THR A 4 -5.93 -26.10 -15.47
CA THR A 4 -5.50 -25.02 -14.58
C THR A 4 -6.05 -23.69 -15.13
N SER A 5 -7.22 -23.26 -14.66
CA SER A 5 -7.58 -21.85 -14.73
C SER A 5 -6.69 -21.13 -13.72
N ALA A 6 -5.44 -20.87 -14.13
CA ALA A 6 -4.68 -19.80 -13.57
C ALA A 6 -5.56 -18.55 -13.72
N SER A 7 -6.18 -18.14 -12.62
CA SER A 7 -6.73 -16.79 -12.45
C SER A 7 -5.79 -15.86 -13.20
N ALA A 8 -6.24 -15.29 -14.33
CA ALA A 8 -5.43 -14.40 -15.14
C ALA A 8 -4.79 -13.39 -14.17
N ALA A 9 -3.47 -13.52 -13.97
CA ALA A 9 -2.77 -12.65 -13.04
C ALA A 9 -3.09 -11.25 -13.52
N LYS A 10 -3.79 -10.47 -12.70
CA LYS A 10 -4.08 -9.07 -13.02
C LYS A 10 -2.75 -8.32 -12.88
N GLU A 11 -1.96 -8.38 -13.94
CA GLU A 11 -0.59 -7.91 -13.95
C GLU A 11 -0.57 -6.40 -13.67
N TRP A 12 0.40 -5.96 -12.86
CA TRP A 12 0.71 -4.53 -12.65
C TRP A 12 -0.36 -3.68 -11.94
N THR A 13 -1.15 -4.27 -11.05
CA THR A 13 -2.22 -3.52 -10.37
C THR A 13 -1.75 -2.69 -9.16
N ALA A 14 -0.67 -3.08 -8.51
CA ALA A 14 -0.17 -2.39 -7.32
C ALA A 14 0.73 -1.20 -7.69
N LEU A 15 0.37 -0.01 -7.19
CA LEU A 15 1.19 1.21 -7.33
C LEU A 15 2.01 1.45 -6.07
N PHE A 16 3.32 1.34 -6.19
CA PHE A 16 4.26 1.65 -5.12
C PHE A 16 4.76 3.08 -5.23
N TYR A 17 4.96 3.74 -4.10
CA TYR A 17 5.46 5.11 -4.03
C TYR A 17 6.15 5.35 -2.68
N GLU A 18 6.83 6.48 -2.57
CA GLU A 18 7.47 6.91 -1.34
C GLU A 18 6.88 8.22 -0.84
N LEU A 19 6.62 8.30 0.46
CA LEU A 19 6.07 9.47 1.11
C LEU A 19 6.85 9.77 2.41
N PRO A 20 7.14 11.04 2.75
CA PRO A 20 7.66 11.37 4.07
C PRO A 20 6.74 10.82 5.15
N VAL A 21 7.30 10.26 6.22
CA VAL A 21 6.52 9.70 7.32
C VAL A 21 5.58 10.74 7.95
N GLU A 22 5.93 12.02 7.90
CA GLU A 22 5.12 13.15 8.36
C GLU A 22 3.82 13.36 7.59
N ALA A 23 3.72 12.84 6.36
CA ALA A 23 2.53 12.94 5.54
C ALA A 23 1.69 11.64 5.55
N VAL A 24 2.15 10.61 6.25
CA VAL A 24 1.41 9.34 6.40
C VAL A 24 0.22 9.54 7.35
N ARG A 25 -0.89 8.87 7.03
CA ARG A 25 -2.11 8.86 7.85
C ARG A 25 -2.74 7.46 7.85
N ALA A 26 -3.69 7.25 8.75
CA ALA A 26 -4.45 6.01 8.84
C ALA A 26 -5.11 5.62 7.50
N GLY A 27 -5.17 4.32 7.22
CA GLY A 27 -5.79 3.72 6.04
C GLY A 27 -4.87 3.54 4.83
N VAL A 28 -3.62 4.04 4.87
CA VAL A 28 -2.65 3.75 3.80
C VAL A 28 -2.04 2.36 3.99
N SER A 29 -1.64 1.72 2.89
CA SER A 29 -0.94 0.43 2.94
C SER A 29 0.58 0.62 2.75
N THR A 30 1.38 -0.07 3.56
CA THR A 30 2.82 -0.20 3.38
C THR A 30 3.14 -1.10 2.19
N ASP A 31 4.39 -1.08 1.72
CA ASP A 31 4.87 -1.97 0.65
C ASP A 31 4.84 -3.47 1.03
N THR A 32 4.78 -3.78 2.32
CA THR A 32 4.62 -5.13 2.89
C THR A 32 3.17 -5.53 3.13
N ALA A 33 2.20 -4.80 2.54
CA ALA A 33 0.76 -5.06 2.69
C ALA A 33 0.24 -4.97 4.14
N GLN A 34 0.85 -4.12 4.97
CA GLN A 34 0.27 -3.75 6.26
C GLN A 34 -0.52 -2.44 6.11
N GLU A 35 -1.66 -2.31 6.77
CA GLU A 35 -2.40 -1.06 6.85
C GLU A 35 -1.95 -0.25 8.07
N VAL A 36 -1.77 1.06 7.89
CA VAL A 36 -1.51 2.00 8.98
C VAL A 36 -2.83 2.31 9.70
N LEU A 37 -2.91 2.01 10.98
CA LEU A 37 -4.06 2.32 11.84
C LEU A 37 -3.96 3.73 12.42
N SER A 38 -2.76 4.15 12.80
CA SER A 38 -2.51 5.45 13.41
C SER A 38 -1.07 5.92 13.16
N ALA A 39 -0.87 7.23 13.27
CA ALA A 39 0.44 7.86 13.24
C ALA A 39 0.49 8.92 14.35
N ASP A 40 1.36 8.72 15.35
CA ASP A 40 1.60 9.67 16.43
C ASP A 40 2.88 10.47 16.17
N PHE A 41 2.73 11.79 16.23
CA PHE A 41 3.75 12.80 15.97
C PHE A 41 4.16 13.56 17.24
N SER A 42 3.82 13.05 18.43
CA SER A 42 4.14 13.68 19.72
C SER A 42 5.64 13.78 19.98
N ASP A 43 6.43 12.83 19.50
CA ASP A 43 7.88 12.81 19.64
C ASP A 43 8.59 13.71 18.61
N LYS A 44 9.73 14.30 19.00
CA LYS A 44 10.49 15.24 18.16
C LYS A 44 11.46 14.57 17.19
N GLN A 45 11.81 13.30 17.40
CA GLN A 45 12.79 12.56 16.62
C GLN A 45 12.15 11.44 15.83
N TYR A 46 11.06 10.87 16.34
CA TYR A 46 10.37 9.73 15.78
C TYR A 46 8.89 10.02 15.52
N VAL A 47 8.31 9.23 14.63
CA VAL A 47 6.88 9.06 14.43
C VAL A 47 6.56 7.61 14.80
N GLN A 48 5.60 7.41 15.69
CA GLN A 48 5.12 6.08 16.02
C GLN A 48 3.97 5.73 15.08
N LEU A 49 4.14 4.67 14.29
CA LEU A 49 3.09 4.11 13.46
C LEU A 49 2.54 2.85 14.10
N GLU A 50 1.23 2.72 14.15
CA GLU A 50 0.58 1.44 14.41
C GLU A 50 0.15 0.83 13.09
N THR A 51 0.57 -0.40 12.86
CA THR A 51 0.29 -1.12 11.61
C THR A 51 -0.24 -2.51 11.89
N TYR A 52 -1.04 -3.07 11.00
CA TYR A 52 -1.45 -4.47 11.08
C TYR A 52 -1.55 -5.08 9.69
N THR A 53 -1.55 -6.40 9.60
CA THR A 53 -1.72 -7.12 8.32
C THR A 53 -3.21 -7.46 8.13
N PRO A 54 -3.93 -6.85 7.18
CA PRO A 54 -5.35 -7.13 6.96
C PRO A 54 -5.63 -8.58 6.53
N ARG A 55 -6.82 -9.07 6.83
CA ARG A 55 -7.32 -10.41 6.44
C ARG A 55 -8.65 -10.32 5.73
N SER A 56 -8.61 -10.02 4.43
CA SER A 56 -9.80 -9.95 3.58
C SER A 56 -10.55 -11.29 3.45
N ASP A 57 -9.88 -12.41 3.71
CA ASP A 57 -10.42 -13.77 3.65
C ASP A 57 -11.19 -14.18 4.91
N ASN A 58 -10.99 -13.49 6.03
CA ASN A 58 -11.64 -13.82 7.31
C ASN A 58 -11.80 -12.59 8.21
N ALA A 59 -13.03 -12.06 8.26
CA ALA A 59 -13.35 -10.86 9.04
C ALA A 59 -13.16 -11.01 10.57
N ALA A 60 -13.28 -12.23 11.11
CA ALA A 60 -13.04 -12.47 12.53
C ALA A 60 -11.54 -12.38 12.84
N LEU A 61 -10.70 -12.97 11.99
CA LEU A 61 -9.25 -12.86 12.11
C LEU A 61 -8.77 -11.44 11.81
N ASP A 62 -9.37 -10.72 10.86
CA ASP A 62 -9.02 -9.33 10.59
C ASP A 62 -9.21 -8.45 11.83
N ARG A 63 -10.33 -8.64 12.54
CA ARG A 63 -10.59 -7.94 13.81
C ARG A 63 -9.55 -8.30 14.87
N GLU A 64 -9.23 -9.58 15.06
CA GLU A 64 -8.20 -10.01 16.01
C GLU A 64 -6.83 -9.41 15.66
N TYR A 65 -6.48 -9.37 14.37
CA TYR A 65 -5.19 -8.85 13.91
C TYR A 65 -5.12 -7.33 14.09
N ARG A 66 -6.24 -6.63 13.90
CA ARG A 66 -6.34 -5.20 14.17
C ARG A 66 -6.13 -4.89 15.65
N GLU A 67 -6.63 -5.72 16.56
CA GLU A 67 -6.40 -5.59 18.01
C GLU A 67 -4.96 -5.95 18.42
N ARG A 68 -4.23 -6.66 17.56
CA ARG A 68 -2.84 -7.09 17.75
C ARG A 68 -1.89 -6.33 16.83
N SER A 69 -2.15 -5.04 16.65
CA SER A 69 -1.32 -4.16 15.83
C SER A 69 0.12 -4.09 16.33
N GLU A 70 1.04 -3.89 15.40
CA GLU A 70 2.46 -3.67 15.67
C GLU A 70 2.76 -2.17 15.73
N ALA A 71 3.45 -1.74 16.78
CA ALA A 71 3.99 -0.39 16.88
C ALA A 71 5.39 -0.32 16.24
N ARG A 72 5.62 0.67 15.39
CA ARG A 72 6.89 0.93 14.70
C ARG A 72 7.32 2.37 14.93
N LEU A 73 8.53 2.56 15.44
CA LEU A 73 9.14 3.88 15.53
C LEU A 73 9.92 4.16 14.25
N VAL A 74 9.57 5.22 13.56
CA VAL A 74 10.20 5.66 12.32
C VAL A 74 10.84 7.02 12.56
N ALA A 75 12.12 7.17 12.23
CA ALA A 75 12.80 8.46 12.38
C ALA A 75 12.13 9.51 11.47
N ARG A 76 11.94 10.72 11.98
CA ARG A 76 11.48 11.86 11.17
C ARG A 76 12.43 12.15 10.02
N GLY A 77 11.88 12.63 8.91
CA GLY A 77 12.56 12.81 7.62
C GLY A 77 12.71 11.50 6.82
N THR A 78 12.37 10.34 7.41
CA THR A 78 12.36 9.07 6.68
C THR A 78 11.20 9.06 5.67
N ARG A 79 11.49 8.56 4.47
CA ARG A 79 10.47 8.27 3.46
C ARG A 79 10.05 6.81 3.56
N LEU A 80 8.77 6.57 3.73
CA LEU A 80 8.19 5.25 3.80
C LEU A 80 7.78 4.77 2.42
N GLN A 81 8.02 3.48 2.15
CA GLN A 81 7.51 2.81 0.97
C GLN A 81 6.06 2.39 1.23
N LEU A 82 5.17 2.91 0.40
CA LEU A 82 3.73 2.68 0.45
C LEU A 82 3.27 2.02 -0.84
N CYS A 83 2.10 1.41 -0.78
CA CYS A 83 1.47 0.76 -1.91
C CYS A 83 -0.02 1.08 -1.95
N VAL A 84 -0.56 1.16 -3.18
CA VAL A 84 -2.00 1.15 -3.44
C VAL A 84 -2.35 -0.23 -3.98
N PHE A 85 -2.96 -1.04 -3.13
CA PHE A 85 -3.62 -2.30 -3.47
C PHE A 85 -5.12 -2.05 -3.75
N SER A 86 -5.83 -3.08 -4.22
CA SER A 86 -7.26 -2.98 -4.52
C SER A 86 -8.14 -2.68 -3.31
N ASP A 87 -7.65 -3.02 -2.11
CA ASP A 87 -8.31 -2.86 -0.82
C ASP A 87 -7.69 -1.74 0.03
N THR A 88 -6.72 -0.99 -0.49
CA THR A 88 -6.15 0.16 0.21
C THR A 88 -7.24 1.21 0.45
N ALA A 89 -7.52 1.50 1.73
CA ALA A 89 -8.58 2.42 2.12
C ALA A 89 -8.27 3.88 1.74
N VAL A 90 -6.99 4.27 1.80
CA VAL A 90 -6.54 5.65 1.52
C VAL A 90 -5.37 5.64 0.55
N ASP A 91 -5.58 6.23 -0.63
CA ASP A 91 -4.55 6.45 -1.63
C ASP A 91 -3.90 7.85 -1.46
N LEU A 92 -2.59 7.87 -1.16
CA LEU A 92 -1.78 9.09 -1.08
C LEU A 92 -0.77 9.23 -2.23
N SER A 93 -0.86 8.40 -3.27
CA SER A 93 0.09 8.47 -4.38
C SER A 93 -0.06 9.74 -5.25
N ALA A 94 -1.13 10.51 -5.05
CA ALA A 94 -1.32 11.86 -5.61
C ALA A 94 -0.82 12.99 -4.70
N HIS A 95 -0.33 12.69 -3.50
CA HIS A 95 0.13 13.71 -2.56
C HIS A 95 1.31 14.50 -3.17
N PRO A 96 1.43 15.83 -2.99
CA PRO A 96 2.50 16.62 -3.60
C PRO A 96 3.92 16.16 -3.23
N ALA A 97 4.05 15.57 -2.04
CA ALA A 97 5.30 15.01 -1.57
C ALA A 97 5.53 13.55 -1.98
N ALA A 98 4.62 12.89 -2.71
CA ALA A 98 4.80 11.51 -3.15
C ALA A 98 5.83 11.41 -4.29
N THR A 99 6.74 10.44 -4.21
CA THR A 99 7.83 10.26 -5.18
C THR A 99 8.03 8.79 -5.52
N ASN A 100 8.93 8.52 -6.47
CA ASN A 100 9.37 7.15 -6.83
C ASN A 100 8.19 6.20 -7.16
N LEU A 101 7.22 6.71 -7.94
CA LEU A 101 6.06 5.93 -8.38
C LEU A 101 6.52 4.80 -9.30
N ARG A 102 6.13 3.58 -8.97
CA ARG A 102 6.54 2.37 -9.69
C ARG A 102 5.48 1.29 -9.62
N LEU A 103 5.39 0.52 -10.70
CA LEU A 103 4.61 -0.71 -10.71
C LEU A 103 5.56 -1.86 -10.36
N ARG A 104 5.09 -2.84 -9.61
CA ARG A 104 5.86 -4.06 -9.28
C ARG A 104 5.16 -5.28 -9.87
N ASP A 105 5.92 -6.06 -10.62
CA ASP A 105 5.45 -7.34 -11.13
C ASP A 105 5.32 -8.35 -9.97
N PRO A 106 4.15 -8.99 -9.77
CA PRO A 106 3.94 -9.88 -8.64
C PRO A 106 4.74 -11.19 -8.70
N GLY A 107 5.12 -11.65 -9.91
CA GLY A 107 5.85 -12.91 -10.09
C GLY A 107 7.37 -12.74 -10.00
N THR A 108 7.89 -11.72 -10.69
CA THR A 108 9.33 -11.46 -10.84
C THR A 108 9.87 -10.42 -9.87
N ARG A 109 8.99 -9.69 -9.17
CA ARG A 109 9.31 -8.52 -8.33
C ARG A 109 10.03 -7.39 -9.08
N ARG A 110 10.03 -7.43 -10.41
CA ARG A 110 10.62 -6.37 -11.22
C ARG A 110 9.82 -5.09 -11.04
N GLU A 111 10.52 -3.99 -10.80
CA GLU A 111 9.92 -2.67 -10.69
C GLU A 111 10.07 -1.91 -12.02
N MET A 112 9.01 -1.19 -12.39
CA MET A 112 8.99 -0.31 -13.55
C MET A 112 8.56 1.09 -13.11
N PRO A 113 9.39 2.14 -13.31
CA PRO A 113 8.98 3.51 -13.06
C PRO A 113 7.69 3.86 -13.81
N THR A 114 6.81 4.61 -13.17
CA THR A 114 5.52 4.99 -13.76
C THR A 114 5.07 6.37 -13.31
N THR A 115 3.88 6.76 -13.75
CA THR A 115 3.15 7.94 -13.29
C THR A 115 1.75 7.50 -12.82
N ARG A 116 1.11 8.32 -11.98
CA ARG A 116 -0.28 8.07 -11.56
C ARG A 116 -1.22 7.95 -12.77
N ALA A 117 -1.05 8.82 -13.77
CA ALA A 117 -1.87 8.79 -14.98
C ALA A 117 -1.69 7.49 -15.79
N GLN A 118 -0.47 6.94 -15.86
CA GLN A 118 -0.23 5.65 -16.51
C GLN A 118 -0.83 4.50 -15.71
N TRP A 119 -0.67 4.50 -14.38
CA TRP A 119 -1.27 3.49 -13.52
C TRP A 119 -2.80 3.49 -13.64
N LEU A 120 -3.47 4.65 -13.57
CA LEU A 120 -4.93 4.74 -13.74
C LEU A 120 -5.40 4.17 -15.08
N LYS A 121 -4.67 4.43 -16.19
CA LYS A 121 -4.97 3.83 -17.49
C LYS A 121 -4.92 2.30 -17.45
N ILE A 122 -3.91 1.74 -16.78
CA ILE A 122 -3.77 0.28 -16.61
C ILE A 122 -4.94 -0.26 -15.77
N GLN A 123 -5.34 0.42 -14.70
CA GLN A 123 -6.46 0.01 -13.88
C GLN A 123 -7.78 -0.02 -14.64
N THR A 124 -8.05 1.04 -15.42
CA THR A 124 -9.24 1.10 -16.29
C THR A 124 -9.23 -0.02 -17.33
N GLN A 125 -8.07 -0.30 -17.95
CA GLN A 125 -7.93 -1.43 -18.90
C GLN A 125 -8.17 -2.79 -18.23
N ASN A 126 -7.78 -2.92 -16.96
CA ASN A 126 -8.00 -4.12 -16.15
C ASN A 126 -9.42 -4.20 -15.56
N GLY A 127 -10.30 -3.24 -15.84
CA GLY A 127 -11.68 -3.20 -15.36
C GLY A 127 -11.83 -2.80 -13.89
N PHE A 128 -10.86 -2.10 -13.32
CA PHE A 128 -10.94 -1.53 -11.98
C PHE A 128 -11.38 -0.07 -12.01
N ASP A 129 -12.28 0.28 -11.09
CA ASP A 129 -12.74 1.65 -10.85
C ASP A 129 -11.86 2.26 -9.74
N CYS A 130 -10.87 3.07 -10.12
CA CYS A 130 -10.01 3.78 -9.18
C CYS A 130 -10.68 5.10 -8.81
N ARG A 131 -11.22 5.17 -7.59
CA ARG A 131 -11.83 6.37 -7.01
C ARG A 131 -10.80 7.33 -6.43
#